data_AF-A0A914UYS1-F1
#
_entry.id   AF-A0A914UYS1-F1
#
_cell.length_a   1.000
_cell.length_b   1.000
_cell.length_c   1.000
_cell.angle_alpha   90.00
_cell.angle_beta   90.00
_cell.angle_gamma   90.00
#
_symmetry.space_group_name_H-M   'P 1'
#
loop_
_entity.id
_entity.type
_entity.pdbx_description
1 polymer ?
#
loop_
_entity_poly.entity_id
_entity_poly.type
_entity_poly.pdbx_seq_one_letter_code
_entity_poly.pdbx_strand_id
1 'polypeptide(L)'
;MPRYKVKSEGENVQYSDQIVLESVKCLGAYLHCSRFLNGPKSIYANCFELNLSTRPGGFSIYRFYKPSTTPREAVAFKSSLKGGDMVRLFHREVEAYVCAEGIELETGEDVHLRVRPSNPAIPKTMYPSTSAITFWQLEVEMGSIN
;
A
#
# COMPACT_ATOMS: atom_id res chain seq x y z
N MET A 1 15.67 -14.53 10.87
CA MET A 1 16.54 -15.72 10.73
C MET A 1 16.05 -16.60 9.57
N PRO A 2 16.93 -17.39 8.92
CA PRO A 2 16.51 -18.37 7.91
C PRO A 2 15.58 -19.43 8.52
N ARG A 3 14.50 -19.78 7.82
CA ARG A 3 13.60 -20.87 8.27
C ARG A 3 14.23 -22.25 8.09
N TYR A 4 14.98 -22.42 7.01
CA TYR A 4 15.60 -23.69 6.62
C TYR A 4 17.12 -23.59 6.75
N LYS A 5 17.78 -24.73 7.00
CA LYS A 5 19.23 -24.86 7.12
C LYS A 5 19.99 -24.75 5.79
N VAL A 6 19.42 -24.02 4.83
CA VAL A 6 20.04 -23.74 3.51
C VAL A 6 20.95 -22.52 3.60
N LYS A 7 20.64 -21.59 4.53
CA LYS A 7 21.43 -20.39 4.79
C LYS A 7 21.78 -20.28 6.27
N SER A 8 22.93 -19.72 6.54
CA SER A 8 23.45 -19.47 7.88
C SER A 8 23.28 -18.01 8.30
N GLU A 9 23.43 -17.74 9.59
CA GLU A 9 23.50 -16.37 10.08
C GLU A 9 24.71 -15.64 9.46
N GLY A 10 24.51 -14.38 9.05
CA GLY A 10 25.51 -13.58 8.36
C GLY A 10 25.48 -13.69 6.83
N GLU A 11 24.76 -14.65 6.26
CA GLU A 11 24.56 -14.72 4.82
C GLU A 11 23.52 -13.70 4.32
N ASN A 12 23.66 -13.30 3.04
CA ASN A 12 22.74 -12.37 2.41
C ASN A 12 21.34 -12.98 2.22
N VAL A 13 20.33 -12.25 2.68
CA VAL A 13 18.93 -12.57 2.44
C VAL A 13 18.58 -12.25 0.98
N GLN A 14 17.99 -13.22 0.29
CA GLN A 14 17.57 -13.10 -1.11
C GLN A 14 16.04 -13.02 -1.22
N TYR A 15 15.56 -12.60 -2.39
CA TYR A 15 14.14 -12.65 -2.69
C TYR A 15 13.64 -14.10 -2.72
N SER A 16 12.40 -14.30 -2.32
CA SER A 16 11.75 -15.60 -2.15
C SER A 16 12.30 -16.47 -1.02
N ASP A 17 13.28 -15.99 -0.24
CA ASP A 17 13.70 -16.67 0.98
C ASP A 17 12.52 -16.76 1.96
N GLN A 18 12.42 -17.90 2.64
CA GLN A 18 11.55 -18.04 3.80
C GLN A 18 12.33 -17.74 5.08
N ILE A 19 11.83 -16.75 5.82
CA ILE A 19 12.39 -16.31 7.09
C ILE A 19 11.44 -16.58 8.25
N VAL A 20 12.00 -16.57 9.45
CA VAL A 20 11.28 -16.52 10.72
C VAL A 20 11.63 -15.21 11.41
N LEU A 21 10.61 -14.59 12.02
CA LEU A 21 10.72 -13.36 12.79
C LEU A 21 10.58 -13.69 14.28
N GLU A 22 11.63 -13.47 15.06
CA GLU A 22 11.65 -13.68 16.51
C GLU A 22 11.59 -12.34 17.25
N SER A 23 10.89 -12.34 18.39
CA SER A 23 10.88 -11.19 19.30
C SER A 23 12.22 -11.05 20.01
N VAL A 24 12.83 -9.87 19.88
CA VAL A 24 14.06 -9.54 20.63
C VAL A 24 13.79 -9.44 22.15
N LYS A 25 12.56 -9.11 22.56
CA LYS A 25 12.20 -8.96 23.98
C LYS A 25 11.86 -10.29 24.65
N CYS A 26 11.32 -11.24 23.89
CA CYS A 26 10.89 -12.53 24.39
C CYS A 26 11.54 -13.62 23.54
N LEU A 27 12.75 -14.04 23.95
CA LEU A 27 13.49 -15.10 23.25
C LEU A 27 12.66 -16.39 23.19
N GLY A 28 12.69 -17.06 22.04
CA GLY A 28 11.88 -18.22 21.74
C GLY A 28 10.43 -17.92 21.37
N ALA A 29 10.03 -16.64 21.28
CA ALA A 29 8.71 -16.24 20.80
C ALA A 29 8.79 -15.65 19.38
N TYR A 30 8.10 -16.27 18.44
CA TYR A 30 8.11 -15.96 17.02
C TYR A 30 6.78 -15.35 16.57
N LEU A 31 6.83 -14.46 15.58
CA LEU A 31 5.64 -14.00 14.88
C LEU A 31 4.99 -15.20 14.16
N HIS A 32 3.69 -15.37 14.37
CA HIS A 32 2.95 -16.53 13.91
C HIS A 32 1.53 -16.13 13.50
N CYS A 33 1.03 -16.70 12.39
CA CYS A 33 -0.36 -16.55 11.97
C CYS A 33 -1.21 -17.62 12.65
N SER A 34 -2.12 -17.19 13.52
CA SER A 34 -2.99 -18.08 14.29
C SER A 34 -3.92 -18.87 13.36
N ARG A 35 -4.47 -19.98 13.87
CA ARG A 35 -5.47 -20.78 13.14
C ARG A 35 -6.91 -20.37 13.49
N PHE A 36 -7.07 -19.42 14.41
CA PHE A 36 -8.37 -18.98 14.85
C PHE A 36 -8.77 -17.76 14.04
N LEU A 37 -9.96 -17.84 13.44
CA LEU A 37 -10.56 -16.70 12.76
C LEU A 37 -11.10 -15.74 13.81
N ASN A 38 -10.98 -14.45 13.51
CA ASN A 38 -11.68 -13.43 14.28
C ASN A 38 -13.19 -13.67 14.23
N GLY A 39 -13.85 -13.45 15.37
CA GLY A 39 -15.28 -13.69 15.51
C GLY A 39 -16.14 -12.82 14.58
N PRO A 40 -17.42 -13.19 14.36
CA PRO A 40 -18.31 -12.55 13.39
C PRO A 40 -18.67 -11.09 13.73
N LYS A 41 -18.42 -10.66 14.97
CA LYS A 41 -18.63 -9.27 15.41
C LYS A 41 -17.43 -8.36 15.16
N SER A 42 -16.31 -8.91 14.69
CA SER A 42 -15.10 -8.14 14.37
C SER A 42 -15.22 -7.50 12.99
N ILE A 43 -14.70 -6.28 12.82
CA ILE A 43 -14.49 -5.68 11.49
C ILE A 43 -13.53 -6.50 10.62
N TYR A 44 -12.73 -7.36 11.24
CA TYR A 44 -11.81 -8.30 10.59
C TYR A 44 -12.34 -9.74 10.64
N ALA A 45 -13.66 -9.93 10.64
CA ALA A 45 -14.27 -11.25 10.60
C ALA A 45 -13.69 -12.08 9.44
N ASN A 46 -13.47 -13.38 9.66
CA ASN A 46 -12.82 -14.29 8.72
C ASN A 46 -11.35 -13.97 8.38
N CYS A 47 -10.69 -13.04 9.07
CA CYS A 47 -9.24 -12.90 9.04
C CYS A 47 -8.60 -13.73 10.17
N PHE A 48 -7.37 -14.19 9.93
CA PHE A 48 -6.54 -14.81 10.96
C PHE A 48 -5.78 -13.74 11.76
N GLU A 49 -5.65 -13.95 13.06
CA GLU A 49 -4.87 -13.08 13.93
C GLU A 49 -3.37 -13.36 13.80
N LEU A 50 -2.54 -12.32 13.81
CA LEU A 50 -1.09 -12.45 14.01
C LEU A 50 -0.76 -12.36 15.51
N ASN A 51 -0.05 -13.34 16.04
CA ASN A 51 0.36 -13.39 17.44
C ASN A 51 1.82 -13.80 17.60
N LEU A 52 2.29 -13.80 18.86
CA LEU A 52 3.56 -14.41 19.23
C LEU A 52 3.33 -15.84 19.71
N SER A 53 4.08 -16.78 19.17
CA SER A 53 4.01 -18.20 19.52
C SER A 53 5.39 -18.78 19.70
N THR A 54 5.51 -19.85 20.48
CA THR A 54 6.74 -20.65 20.54
C THR A 54 7.00 -21.43 19.24
N ARG A 55 6.00 -21.50 18.33
CA ARG A 55 6.13 -22.11 17.02
C ARG A 55 6.56 -21.07 15.98
N PRO A 56 7.65 -21.31 15.22
CA PRO A 56 8.10 -20.37 14.21
C PRO A 56 7.11 -20.28 13.03
N GLY A 57 6.59 -19.08 12.77
CA GLY A 57 5.88 -18.74 11.54
C GLY A 57 6.86 -18.48 10.41
N GLY A 58 6.59 -19.05 9.23
CA GLY A 58 7.41 -18.82 8.03
C GLY A 58 6.83 -17.70 7.17
N PHE A 59 7.67 -16.75 6.77
CA PHE A 59 7.30 -15.62 5.93
C PHE A 59 8.18 -15.60 4.68
N SER A 60 7.57 -15.57 3.51
CA SER A 60 8.27 -15.43 2.23
C SER A 60 8.51 -13.96 1.91
N ILE A 61 9.74 -13.62 1.52
CA ILE A 61 10.09 -12.25 1.16
C ILE A 61 9.83 -12.02 -0.33
N TYR A 62 8.88 -11.15 -0.65
CA TYR A 62 8.65 -10.69 -2.01
C TYR A 62 9.16 -9.27 -2.21
N ARG A 63 9.79 -9.02 -3.36
CA ARG A 63 10.21 -7.68 -3.72
C ARG A 63 9.01 -6.91 -4.22
N PHE A 64 8.64 -5.86 -3.50
CA PHE A 64 7.69 -4.87 -4.00
C PHE A 64 8.43 -3.71 -4.70
N TYR A 65 9.48 -3.20 -4.06
CA TYR A 65 10.13 -1.98 -4.50
C TYR A 65 11.63 -1.96 -4.08
N LYS A 66 12.51 -1.34 -4.88
CA LYS A 66 13.95 -1.19 -4.56
C LYS A 66 14.38 0.27 -4.68
N PRO A 67 14.85 0.90 -3.58
CA PRO A 67 15.45 2.23 -3.64
C PRO A 67 16.73 2.28 -4.44
N SER A 68 16.89 3.37 -5.20
CA SER A 68 18.09 3.69 -5.95
C SER A 68 19.30 3.76 -5.03
N THR A 69 20.41 3.17 -5.47
CA THR A 69 21.64 3.02 -4.67
C THR A 69 22.59 4.20 -4.78
N THR A 70 22.40 5.10 -5.75
CA THR A 70 23.26 6.28 -5.92
C THR A 70 22.55 7.56 -5.49
N PRO A 71 23.27 8.58 -4.95
CA PRO A 71 22.66 9.85 -4.55
C PRO A 71 21.94 10.59 -5.69
N ARG A 72 22.50 10.54 -6.91
CA ARG A 72 21.93 11.21 -8.09
C ARG A 72 20.62 10.56 -8.53
N GLU A 73 20.57 9.23 -8.55
CA GLU A 73 19.34 8.50 -8.84
C GLU A 73 18.34 8.64 -7.71
N ALA A 74 18.78 8.68 -6.45
CA ALA A 74 17.88 8.87 -5.30
C ALA A 74 17.13 10.22 -5.35
N VAL A 75 17.78 11.29 -5.82
CA VAL A 75 17.13 12.60 -6.02
C VAL A 75 16.10 12.52 -7.15
N ALA A 76 16.48 12.00 -8.32
CA ALA A 76 15.58 11.83 -9.46
C ALA A 76 14.38 10.92 -9.11
N PHE A 77 14.65 9.87 -8.33
CA PHE A 77 13.67 8.91 -7.86
C PHE A 77 12.73 9.49 -6.80
N LYS A 78 13.20 10.39 -5.94
CA LYS A 78 12.33 11.09 -4.98
C LYS A 78 11.33 11.99 -5.71
N SER A 79 11.68 12.50 -6.88
CA SER A 79 10.81 13.34 -7.71
C SER A 79 9.94 12.59 -8.73
N SER A 80 10.10 11.27 -8.89
CA SER A 80 9.32 10.47 -9.85
C SER A 80 8.09 9.81 -9.21
N LEU A 81 7.02 9.64 -9.99
CA LEU A 81 5.85 8.85 -9.60
C LEU A 81 6.19 7.35 -9.55
N LYS A 82 5.58 6.63 -8.62
CA LYS A 82 5.83 5.20 -8.34
C LYS A 82 4.53 4.42 -8.24
N GLY A 83 4.62 3.11 -8.45
CA GLY A 83 3.56 2.20 -8.04
C GLY A 83 3.31 2.31 -6.53
N GLY A 84 2.04 2.39 -6.15
CA GLY A 84 1.58 2.67 -4.79
C GLY A 84 1.43 4.14 -4.45
N ASP A 85 1.90 5.08 -5.30
CA ASP A 85 1.69 6.51 -5.04
C ASP A 85 0.21 6.88 -5.23
N MET A 86 -0.28 7.73 -4.32
CA MET A 86 -1.61 8.31 -4.40
C MET A 86 -1.56 9.64 -5.15
N VAL A 87 -2.31 9.73 -6.25
CA VAL A 87 -2.39 10.93 -7.10
C VAL A 87 -3.81 11.45 -7.18
N ARG A 88 -3.95 12.68 -7.69
CA ARG A 88 -5.24 13.28 -8.06
C ARG A 88 -5.15 13.73 -9.50
N LEU A 89 -6.16 13.40 -10.30
CA LEU A 89 -6.22 13.76 -11.71
C LEU A 89 -7.00 15.06 -11.84
N PHE A 90 -6.35 16.13 -12.27
CA PHE A 90 -6.94 17.46 -12.42
C PHE A 90 -7.04 17.86 -13.89
N HIS A 91 -8.25 18.15 -14.35
CA HIS A 91 -8.52 18.62 -15.70
C HIS A 91 -8.40 20.14 -15.75
N ARG A 92 -7.43 20.65 -16.52
CA ARG A 92 -7.09 22.08 -16.52
C ARG A 92 -8.16 22.98 -17.13
N GLU A 93 -8.82 22.57 -18.21
CA GLU A 93 -9.79 23.44 -18.91
C GLU A 93 -11.12 23.57 -18.15
N VAL A 94 -11.60 22.47 -17.57
CA VAL A 94 -12.84 22.40 -16.77
C VAL A 94 -12.60 22.79 -15.30
N GLU A 95 -11.34 22.93 -14.89
CA GLU A 95 -10.92 23.17 -13.50
C GLU A 95 -11.51 22.18 -12.49
N ALA A 96 -11.59 20.90 -12.84
CA ALA A 96 -12.23 19.86 -12.05
C ALA A 96 -11.33 18.64 -11.81
N TYR A 97 -11.55 17.93 -10.69
CA TYR A 97 -10.89 16.66 -10.41
C TYR A 97 -11.73 15.48 -10.89
N VAL A 98 -11.06 14.41 -11.34
CA VAL A 98 -11.69 13.12 -11.59
C VAL A 98 -12.01 12.45 -10.24
N CYS A 99 -13.22 11.94 -10.09
CA CYS A 99 -13.67 11.16 -8.94
C CYS A 99 -14.45 9.93 -9.36
N ALA A 100 -14.60 8.99 -8.43
CA ALA A 100 -15.56 7.90 -8.49
C ALA A 100 -16.52 8.03 -7.30
N GLU A 101 -17.82 8.17 -7.53
CA GLU A 101 -18.82 8.20 -6.46
C GLU A 101 -20.10 7.50 -6.88
N GLY A 102 -20.81 6.93 -5.90
CA GLY A 102 -22.09 6.26 -6.14
C GLY A 102 -23.23 7.26 -6.28
N ILE A 103 -24.09 7.06 -7.26
CA ILE A 103 -25.34 7.82 -7.40
C ILE A 103 -26.41 7.09 -6.60
N GLU A 104 -27.10 7.80 -5.71
CA GLU A 104 -28.03 7.26 -4.68
C GLU A 104 -29.12 6.31 -5.21
N LEU A 105 -29.37 6.32 -6.54
CA LEU A 105 -30.42 5.55 -7.21
C LEU A 105 -29.90 4.44 -8.13
N GLU A 106 -28.58 4.32 -8.32
CA GLU A 106 -27.99 3.31 -9.20
C GLU A 106 -27.02 2.41 -8.43
N THR A 107 -27.05 1.12 -8.71
CA THR A 107 -26.13 0.11 -8.15
C THR A 107 -24.74 0.17 -8.82
N GLY A 108 -24.17 1.37 -8.97
CA GLY A 108 -22.88 1.59 -9.63
C GLY A 108 -22.14 2.83 -9.12
N GLU A 109 -20.81 2.74 -9.12
CA GLU A 109 -19.93 3.90 -8.99
C GLU A 109 -19.65 4.45 -10.39
N ASP A 110 -19.81 5.75 -10.59
CA ASP A 110 -19.53 6.40 -11.88
C ASP A 110 -18.29 7.30 -11.81
N VAL A 111 -17.48 7.25 -12.87
CA VAL A 111 -16.24 8.01 -12.98
C VAL A 111 -16.51 9.28 -13.79
N HIS A 112 -16.40 10.43 -13.15
CA HIS A 112 -16.70 11.71 -13.80
C HIS A 112 -15.83 12.87 -13.28
N LEU A 113 -15.94 14.02 -13.94
CA LEU A 113 -15.33 15.26 -13.49
C LEU A 113 -16.25 15.98 -12.51
N ARG A 114 -15.78 16.18 -11.28
CA ARG A 114 -16.55 16.87 -10.24
C ARG A 114 -16.44 18.38 -10.38
N VAL A 115 -17.33 18.98 -11.16
CA VAL A 115 -17.42 20.43 -11.33
C VAL A 115 -18.01 21.05 -10.05
N ARG A 116 -17.39 22.11 -9.54
CA ARG A 116 -17.93 22.92 -8.43
C ARG A 116 -18.18 24.35 -8.88
N PRO A 117 -19.23 25.01 -8.38
CA PRO A 117 -19.43 26.44 -8.64
C PRO A 117 -18.23 27.23 -8.14
N SER A 118 -17.70 28.12 -8.98
CA SER A 118 -16.65 29.04 -8.55
C SER A 118 -17.23 30.03 -7.53
N ASN A 119 -16.57 30.17 -6.38
CA ASN A 119 -16.92 31.20 -5.40
C ASN A 119 -16.09 32.47 -5.71
N PRO A 120 -16.70 33.54 -6.24
CA PRO A 120 -15.98 34.76 -6.60
C PRO A 120 -15.35 35.48 -5.40
N ALA A 121 -15.83 35.22 -4.18
CA ALA A 121 -15.25 35.77 -2.95
C ALA A 121 -13.96 35.03 -2.51
N ILE A 122 -13.70 33.83 -3.03
CA ILE A 122 -12.50 33.06 -2.72
C ILE A 122 -11.90 32.49 -4.01
N PRO A 123 -11.16 33.33 -4.77
CA PRO A 123 -10.44 32.89 -5.95
C PRO A 123 -9.45 31.78 -5.55
N LYS A 124 -9.47 30.64 -6.26
CA LYS A 124 -8.60 29.45 -6.06
C LYS A 124 -9.07 28.37 -5.05
N THR A 125 -10.34 28.32 -4.65
CA THR A 125 -10.86 27.22 -3.77
C THR A 125 -10.92 25.84 -4.42
N MET A 126 -10.71 25.74 -5.73
CA MET A 126 -10.72 24.47 -6.46
C MET A 126 -9.43 23.66 -6.25
N TYR A 127 -8.36 24.23 -5.68
CA TYR A 127 -7.09 23.53 -5.49
C TYR A 127 -6.50 23.79 -4.09
N PRO A 128 -6.17 22.75 -3.31
CA PRO A 128 -6.42 21.33 -3.54
C PRO A 128 -7.85 20.90 -3.13
N SER A 129 -8.45 19.93 -3.83
CA SER A 129 -9.67 19.26 -3.34
C SER A 129 -9.38 18.52 -2.03
N THR A 130 -10.24 18.69 -1.03
CA THR A 130 -10.20 18.00 0.27
C THR A 130 -10.95 16.66 0.27
N SER A 131 -11.57 16.28 -0.85
CA SER A 131 -12.44 15.09 -0.89
C SER A 131 -11.64 13.80 -1.14
N ALA A 132 -11.87 12.79 -0.29
CA ALA A 132 -11.16 11.51 -0.34
C ALA A 132 -11.40 10.72 -1.65
N ILE A 133 -12.55 10.92 -2.30
CA ILE A 133 -12.96 10.21 -3.52
C ILE A 133 -12.21 10.65 -4.79
N THR A 134 -11.29 11.61 -4.67
CA THR A 134 -10.50 12.13 -5.80
C THR A 134 -9.10 11.52 -5.88
N PHE A 135 -8.74 10.68 -4.91
CA PHE A 135 -7.43 10.03 -4.83
C PHE A 135 -7.44 8.70 -5.58
N TRP A 136 -6.41 8.49 -6.39
CA TRP A 136 -6.21 7.32 -7.22
C TRP A 136 -4.86 6.69 -6.88
N GLN A 137 -4.82 5.39 -6.64
CA GLN A 137 -3.57 4.65 -6.44
C GLN A 137 -3.02 4.23 -7.80
N LEU A 138 -1.75 4.55 -8.06
CA LEU A 138 -1.06 4.04 -9.24
C LEU A 138 -0.64 2.59 -9.01
N GLU A 139 -1.03 1.69 -9.89
CA GLU A 139 -0.51 0.32 -9.91
C GLU A 139 0.32 0.10 -11.17
N VAL A 140 1.50 -0.49 -11.01
CA VAL A 140 2.36 -0.85 -12.14
C VAL A 140 2.01 -2.27 -12.55
N GLU A 141 1.66 -2.46 -13.81
CA GLU A 141 1.44 -3.80 -14.36
C GLU A 141 2.74 -4.63 -14.28
N MET A 142 2.65 -5.79 -13.65
CA MET A 142 3.76 -6.74 -13.51
C MET A 142 4.19 -7.24 -14.89
N GLY A 143 5.29 -6.70 -15.40
CA GLY A 143 5.82 -6.96 -16.74
C GLY A 143 6.67 -5.81 -17.29
N SER A 144 6.57 -4.62 -16.70
CA SER A 144 7.23 -3.41 -17.19
C SER A 144 8.48 -2.97 -16.39
N ILE A 145 8.99 -3.83 -15.50
CA ILE A 145 10.18 -3.52 -14.70
C ILE A 145 11.42 -3.99 -15.47
N ASN A 146 11.94 -3.13 -16.35
CA ASN A 146 13.29 -3.24 -16.91
C ASN A 146 14.35 -2.82 -15.86
#